data_AF-A0A658NPG6-F1
#
_entry.id   AF-A0A658NPG6-F1
#
_cell.length_a   1.000
_cell.length_b   1.000
_cell.length_c   1.000
_cell.angle_alpha   90.00
_cell.angle_beta   90.00
_cell.angle_gamma   90.00
#
_symmetry.space_group_name_H-M   'P 1'
#
loop_
_entity.id
_entity.type
_entity.pdbx_description
1 polymer ?
#
loop_
_entity_poly.entity_id
_entity_poly.type
_entity_poly.pdbx_seq_one_letter_code
_entity_poly.pdbx_strand_id
1 'polypeptide(L)'
;NYAKLDLDLSPGLNLFVGPNGSGKSNLLEAVSVLCTGSRHRGAEAKHLIRWEQSESAVKGHFEGEHTFTLEMRQKARRPRQFLLNGH
;
A
#
# COMPACT_ATOMS: atom_id res chain seq x y z
N ASN A 1 -10.47 -6.92 1.66
CA ASN A 1 -9.19 -6.91 2.38
C ASN A 1 -8.30 -7.95 1.73
N TYR A 2 -7.18 -7.56 1.13
CA TYR A 2 -6.40 -8.46 0.29
C TYR A 2 -5.46 -9.31 1.15
N ALA A 3 -5.48 -10.63 0.95
CA ALA A 3 -4.44 -11.51 1.50
C ALA A 3 -3.12 -11.31 0.75
N LYS A 4 -3.24 -11.23 -0.57
CA LYS A 4 -2.20 -10.84 -1.51
C LYS A 4 -2.91 -10.23 -2.71
N LEU A 5 -2.33 -9.18 -3.27
CA LEU A 5 -2.76 -8.59 -4.53
C LEU A 5 -1.49 -8.16 -5.26
N ASP A 6 -1.26 -8.73 -6.43
CA ASP A 6 -0.22 -8.31 -7.36
C ASP A 6 -0.95 -7.62 -8.53
N LEU A 7 -0.46 -6.45 -8.94
CA LEU A 7 -1.11 -5.60 -9.94
C LEU A 7 -0.07 -4.88 -10.78
N ASP A 8 -0.17 -5.03 -12.09
CA ASP A 8 0.57 -4.22 -13.05
C ASP A 8 -0.31 -3.02 -13.47
N LEU A 9 0.24 -1.82 -13.34
CA LEU A 9 -0.44 -0.59 -13.72
C LEU A 9 -0.06 -0.19 -15.15
N SER A 10 -1.03 0.34 -15.88
CA SER A 10 -0.76 0.94 -17.20
C SER A 10 -0.36 2.41 -17.04
N PRO A 11 0.45 2.98 -17.96
CA PRO A 11 0.68 4.41 -18.00
C PRO A 11 -0.63 5.20 -18.10
N GLY A 12 -0.73 6.31 -17.37
CA GLY A 12 -1.91 7.17 -17.36
C GLY A 12 -3.01 6.71 -16.38
N LEU A 13 -4.27 6.77 -16.82
CA LEU A 13 -5.43 6.55 -15.96
C LEU A 13 -5.72 5.05 -15.78
N ASN A 14 -5.70 4.59 -14.53
CA ASN A 14 -6.11 3.25 -14.14
C ASN A 14 -7.48 3.32 -13.44
N LEU A 15 -8.50 2.66 -13.99
CA LEU A 15 -9.85 2.66 -13.44
C LEU A 15 -10.16 1.33 -12.71
N PHE A 16 -10.43 1.41 -11.41
CA PHE A 16 -10.83 0.26 -10.60
C PHE A 16 -12.34 0.25 -10.38
N VAL A 17 -13.04 -0.75 -10.92
CA VAL A 17 -14.52 -0.87 -10.84
C VAL A 17 -14.93 -2.11 -10.07
N GLY A 18 -15.98 -2.00 -9.27
CA GLY A 18 -16.58 -3.13 -8.56
C GLY A 18 -17.52 -2.70 -7.44
N PRO A 19 -18.19 -3.65 -6.76
CA PRO A 19 -19.15 -3.35 -5.68
C PRO A 19 -18.53 -2.60 -4.49
N ASN A 20 -19.35 -1.89 -3.72
CA ASN A 20 -18.91 -1.33 -2.44
C ASN A 20 -18.41 -2.44 -1.51
N GLY A 21 -17.35 -2.17 -0.74
CA GLY A 21 -16.72 -3.18 0.11
C GLY A 21 -15.76 -4.14 -0.61
N SER A 22 -15.62 -4.07 -1.94
CA SER A 22 -14.70 -4.95 -2.69
C SER A 22 -13.21 -4.72 -2.43
N GLY A 23 -12.84 -3.62 -1.75
CA GLY A 23 -11.46 -3.30 -1.41
C GLY A 23 -10.80 -2.20 -2.26
N LYS A 24 -11.54 -1.55 -3.18
CA LYS A 24 -11.01 -0.44 -4.01
C LYS A 24 -10.38 0.68 -3.17
N SER A 25 -11.05 1.13 -2.11
CA SER A 25 -10.52 2.17 -1.22
C SER A 25 -9.25 1.72 -0.51
N ASN A 26 -9.16 0.44 -0.11
CA ASN A 26 -7.96 -0.11 0.52
C ASN A 26 -6.77 -0.12 -0.45
N LEU A 27 -7.02 -0.44 -1.73
CA LEU A 27 -5.99 -0.39 -2.77
C LEU A 27 -5.48 1.05 -2.95
N LEU A 28 -6.38 2.03 -3.09
CA LEU A 28 -6.00 3.43 -3.23
C LEU A 28 -5.28 3.97 -2.00
N GLU A 29 -5.69 3.56 -0.79
CA GLU A 29 -5.01 3.93 0.45
C GLU A 29 -3.61 3.31 0.52
N ALA A 30 -3.43 2.05 0.12
CA ALA A 30 -2.12 1.39 0.05
C ALA A 30 -1.16 2.15 -0.88
N VAL A 31 -1.62 2.52 -2.07
CA VAL A 31 -0.84 3.34 -3.03
C VAL A 31 -0.53 4.72 -2.44
N SER A 32 -1.52 5.41 -1.88
CA SER A 32 -1.34 6.73 -1.27
C SER A 32 -0.32 6.70 -0.13
N VAL A 33 -0.37 5.69 0.72
CA VAL A 33 0.57 5.51 1.84
C VAL A 33 1.98 5.23 1.33
N LEU A 34 2.12 4.40 0.30
CA LEU A 34 3.42 4.09 -0.28
C LEU A 34 4.07 5.34 -0.89
N CYS A 35 3.31 6.15 -1.63
CA CYS A 35 3.84 7.32 -2.34
C CYS A 35 4.09 8.52 -1.43
N THR A 36 3.25 8.75 -0.42
CA THR A 36 3.32 9.98 0.41
C THR A 36 3.92 9.74 1.78
N GLY A 37 4.06 8.49 2.20
CA GLY A 37 4.44 8.11 3.55
C GLY A 37 3.40 8.44 4.64
N SER A 38 2.37 9.21 4.29
CA SER A 38 1.32 9.70 5.20
C SER A 38 0.08 8.82 5.11
N ARG A 39 -0.71 8.78 6.20
CA ARG A 39 -2.05 8.21 6.18
C ARG A 39 -3.06 9.34 5.99
N HIS A 40 -4.26 9.00 5.54
CA HIS A 40 -5.38 9.95 5.64
C HIS A 40 -5.56 10.35 7.11
N ARG A 41 -5.76 11.65 7.40
CA ARG A 41 -5.90 12.15 8.78
C ARG A 41 -7.01 11.37 9.49
N GLY A 42 -6.68 10.76 10.63
CA GLY A 42 -7.62 9.95 11.43
C GLY A 42 -7.53 8.42 11.20
N ALA A 43 -6.75 7.94 10.22
CA ALA A 43 -6.59 6.50 10.01
C ALA A 43 -5.57 5.88 10.99
N GLU A 44 -6.06 5.00 11.85
CA GLU A 44 -5.22 4.24 12.77
C GLU A 44 -4.33 3.22 12.03
N ALA A 45 -3.18 2.87 12.62
CA ALA A 45 -2.25 1.89 12.03
C ALA A 45 -2.90 0.54 11.75
N LYS A 46 -3.92 0.18 12.57
CA LYS A 46 -4.68 -1.05 12.46
C LYS A 46 -5.51 -1.14 11.17
N HIS A 47 -5.79 -0.02 10.48
CA HIS A 47 -6.59 -0.03 9.25
C HIS A 47 -5.83 -0.59 8.05
N LEU A 48 -4.49 -0.55 8.09
CA LEU A 48 -3.62 -1.11 7.04
C LEU A 48 -3.30 -2.59 7.25
N ILE A 49 -3.48 -3.09 8.47
CA ILE A 49 -3.27 -4.49 8.80
C ILE A 49 -4.59 -5.21 8.64
N ARG A 50 -4.59 -6.32 7.89
CA ARG A 50 -5.77 -7.15 7.75
C ARG A 50 -6.20 -7.71 9.11
N TRP A 51 -7.51 -7.89 9.32
CA TRP A 51 -8.05 -8.48 10.54
C TRP A 51 -7.35 -9.81 10.87
N GLU A 52 -7.07 -10.04 12.16
CA GLU A 52 -6.32 -11.20 12.68
C GLU A 52 -4.88 -11.34 12.16
N GLN A 53 -4.33 -10.35 11.46
CA GLN A 53 -2.92 -10.32 11.08
C GLN A 53 -2.14 -9.39 12.01
N SER A 54 -0.85 -9.66 12.15
CA SER A 54 0.08 -8.85 12.95
C SER A 54 0.87 -7.85 12.11
N GLU A 55 0.86 -8.00 10.78
CA GLU A 55 1.61 -7.18 9.85
C GLU A 55 0.94 -7.02 8.48
N SER A 56 1.41 -6.02 7.73
CA SER A 56 1.06 -5.77 6.34
C SER A 56 2.26 -5.18 5.61
N ALA A 57 2.32 -5.38 4.30
CA ALA A 57 3.31 -4.78 3.43
C ALA A 57 2.66 -4.26 2.16
N VAL A 58 3.18 -3.15 1.64
CA VAL A 58 2.84 -2.63 0.32
C VAL A 58 4.15 -2.39 -0.41
N LYS A 59 4.31 -2.98 -1.59
CA LYS A 59 5.52 -2.88 -2.40
C LYS A 59 5.16 -2.30 -3.75
N GLY A 60 5.97 -1.36 -4.22
CA GLY A 60 5.83 -0.76 -5.54
C GLY A 60 7.16 -0.75 -6.28
N HIS A 61 7.09 -0.98 -7.59
CA HIS A 61 8.17 -0.73 -8.52
C HIS A 61 7.90 0.59 -9.22
N PHE A 62 8.89 1.48 -9.21
CA PHE A 62 8.77 2.82 -9.75
C PHE A 62 9.76 3.00 -10.89
N GLU A 63 9.26 3.47 -12.02
CA GLU A 63 10.02 3.80 -13.22
C GLU A 63 9.92 5.31 -13.48
N GLY A 64 11.04 5.92 -13.85
CA GLY A 64 11.17 7.36 -14.05
C GLY A 64 12.62 7.70 -14.39
N GLU A 65 13.12 8.85 -13.92
CA GLU A 65 14.56 9.16 -14.04
C GLU A 65 15.43 8.07 -13.38
N HIS A 66 14.98 7.56 -12.24
CA HIS A 66 15.57 6.40 -11.59
C HIS A 66 14.54 5.29 -11.44
N THR A 67 14.99 4.06 -11.66
CA THR A 67 14.19 2.86 -11.37
C THR A 67 14.51 2.38 -9.96
N PHE A 68 13.49 2.21 -9.13
CA PHE A 68 13.67 1.73 -7.76
C PHE A 68 12.45 0.96 -7.26
N THR A 69 12.67 0.19 -6.19
CA THR A 69 11.62 -0.50 -5.46
C THR A 69 11.45 0.15 -4.10
N LEU A 70 10.21 0.46 -3.72
CA LEU A 70 9.88 0.92 -2.38
C LEU A 70 8.94 -0.09 -1.72
N GLU A 71 9.28 -0.50 -0.51
CA GLU A 71 8.43 -1.36 0.30
C GLU A 71 8.11 -0.68 1.62
N MET A 72 6.82 -0.55 1.93
CA MET A 72 6.31 -0.08 3.21
C MET A 72 5.86 -1.28 4.03
N ARG A 73 6.39 -1.42 5.25
CA ARG A 73 5.98 -2.45 6.22
C ARG A 73 5.32 -1.81 7.43
N GLN A 74 4.20 -2.40 7.85
CA GLN A 74 3.50 -2.01 9.07
C GLN A 74 3.25 -3.23 9.94
N LYS A 75 3.90 -3.26 11.10
CA LYS A 75 3.62 -4.24 12.18
C LYS A 75 2.73 -3.62 13.24
N ALA A 76 1.91 -4.42 13.90
CA ALA A 76 1.10 -3.97 15.02
C ALA A 76 1.99 -3.37 16.12
N ARG A 77 1.62 -2.19 16.63
CA ARG A 77 2.34 -1.49 17.72
C ARG A 77 3.82 -1.18 17.42
N ARG A 78 4.20 -1.09 16.15
CA ARG A 78 5.55 -0.66 15.73
C ARG A 78 5.47 0.54 14.79
N PRO A 79 6.51 1.40 14.77
CA PRO A 79 6.66 2.39 13.73
C PRO A 79 6.65 1.72 12.36
N ARG A 80 6.11 2.44 11.39
CA ARG A 80 6.17 2.04 9.99
C ARG A 80 7.62 2.05 9.52
N GLN A 81 7.95 1.10 8.63
CA GLN A 81 9.26 1.02 7.99
C GLN A 81 9.10 1.21 6.49
N PHE A 82 10.08 1.86 5.88
CA PHE A 82 10.23 1.97 4.43
C PHE A 82 11.57 1.38 4.06
N LEU A 83 11.59 0.52 3.05
CA LEU A 83 12.80 -0.09 2.51
C LEU A 83 12.94 0.35 1.06
N LEU A 84 14.10 0.91 0.72
CA LEU A 84 14.43 1.30 -0.65
C LEU A 84 15.35 0.21 -1.22
N ASN A 85 14.91 -0.43 -2.30
CA ASN A 85 15.62 -1.55 -2.92
C ASN A 85 15.93 -2.71 -1.95
N GLY A 86 15.08 -2.88 -0.92
CA GLY A 86 15.23 -3.92 0.10
C GLY A 86 16.11 -3.55 1.30
N HIS A 87 16.65 -2.34 1.34
CA HIS A 87 17.49 -1.81 2.43
C HIS A 87 16.78 -0.74 3.26
#